data_AF-A0AAV4ZHG5-F1
#
_entry.id   AF-A0AAV4ZHG5-F1
#
_cell.length_a   1.000
_cell.length_b   1.000
_cell.length_c   1.000
_cell.angle_alpha   90.00
_cell.angle_beta   90.00
_cell.angle_gamma   90.00
#
_symmetry.space_group_name_H-M   'P 1'
#
loop_
_entity.id
_entity.type
_entity.pdbx_description
1 polymer ?
#
loop_
_entity_poly.entity_id
_entity_poly.type
_entity_poly.pdbx_seq_one_letter_code
_entity_poly.pdbx_strand_id
1 'polypeptide(L)'
;MREAELDHAFAEGLERSPHLRTWLLAGGRFARYARTARLMQAEQAAARKAAHWWKHWWCTMPDGTQGETDIFAVFEDPSAGRFAIHVENKPPHGVLGYAQAAAYRRRAAFKANDPRWLDYRDFETVLLAPAAFLEAHGECLRQFDRGIAYEEVAEFVPLFARGAAAGSS
;
A
#
# COMPACT_ATOMS: atom_id res chain seq x y z
N MET A 1 15.82 -4.80 -10.10
CA MET A 1 15.36 -5.05 -8.71
C MET A 1 13.99 -5.70 -8.79
N ARG A 2 13.68 -6.69 -7.94
CA ARG A 2 12.38 -7.37 -8.01
C ARG A 2 11.34 -6.62 -7.18
N GLU A 3 10.09 -6.64 -7.62
CA GLU A 3 8.93 -6.04 -6.93
C GLU A 3 8.86 -6.48 -5.45
N ALA A 4 8.97 -7.79 -5.20
CA ALA A 4 8.93 -8.35 -3.85
C ALA A 4 10.03 -7.83 -2.90
N GLU A 5 11.19 -7.42 -3.41
CA GLU A 5 12.27 -6.85 -2.59
C GLU A 5 11.92 -5.42 -2.15
N LEU A 6 11.29 -4.66 -3.04
CA LEU A 6 10.80 -3.31 -2.76
C LEU A 6 9.60 -3.35 -1.82
N ASP A 7 8.67 -4.29 -2.01
CA ASP A 7 7.54 -4.48 -1.10
C ASP A 7 8.01 -4.75 0.33
N HIS A 8 8.96 -5.69 0.46
CA HIS A 8 9.53 -6.03 1.75
C HIS A 8 10.22 -4.84 2.40
N ALA A 9 11.03 -4.09 1.65
CA ALA A 9 11.74 -2.93 2.17
C ALA A 9 10.78 -1.81 2.60
N PHE A 10 9.69 -1.59 1.86
CA PHE A 10 8.66 -0.62 2.25
C PHE A 10 7.95 -1.05 3.54
N ALA A 11 7.54 -2.32 3.63
CA ALA A 11 6.87 -2.83 4.81
C ALA A 11 7.78 -2.86 6.06
N GLU A 12 9.06 -3.24 5.91
CA GLU A 12 10.05 -3.11 7.00
C GLU A 12 10.25 -1.64 7.40
N GLY A 13 10.27 -0.73 6.43
CA GLY A 13 10.27 0.71 6.67
C GLY A 13 9.08 1.15 7.50
N LEU A 14 7.87 0.69 7.15
CA LEU A 14 6.65 0.99 7.89
C LEU A 14 6.68 0.43 9.31
N GLU A 15 7.31 -0.72 9.52
CA GLU A 15 7.45 -1.32 10.85
C GLU A 15 8.44 -0.54 11.73
N ARG A 16 9.61 -0.20 11.16
CA ARG A 16 10.74 0.33 11.94
C ARG A 16 10.80 1.85 12.01
N SER A 17 10.20 2.57 11.06
CA SER A 17 10.34 4.03 10.95
C SER A 17 9.03 4.76 11.26
N PRO A 18 8.91 5.39 12.45
CA PRO A 18 7.83 6.33 12.73
C PRO A 18 7.77 7.47 11.72
N HIS A 19 8.94 7.93 11.23
CA HIS A 19 9.02 9.02 10.25
C HIS A 19 8.37 8.63 8.93
N LEU A 20 8.63 7.42 8.42
CA LEU A 20 7.99 6.94 7.19
C LEU A 20 6.46 6.83 7.38
N ARG A 21 6.00 6.29 8.52
CA ARG A 21 4.56 6.20 8.82
C ARG A 21 3.91 7.58 8.85
N THR A 22 4.50 8.53 9.57
CA THR A 22 3.97 9.89 9.65
C THR A 22 3.98 10.56 8.28
N TRP A 23 5.05 10.44 7.50
CA TRP A 23 5.10 11.00 6.14
C TRP A 23 4.05 10.37 5.21
N LEU A 24 3.92 9.04 5.23
CA LEU A 24 2.94 8.31 4.42
C LEU A 24 1.54 8.83 4.69
N LEU A 25 1.14 8.90 5.97
CA LEU A 25 -0.19 9.33 6.37
C LEU A 25 -0.40 10.84 6.13
N ALA A 26 0.61 11.67 6.38
CA ALA A 26 0.53 13.12 6.29
C ALA A 26 0.20 13.64 4.87
N GLY A 27 0.61 12.91 3.84
CA GLY A 27 0.32 13.31 2.46
C GLY A 27 -0.94 12.67 1.85
N GLY A 28 -1.74 11.97 2.65
CA GLY A 28 -2.92 11.24 2.19
C GLY A 28 -4.20 11.61 2.93
N ARG A 29 -5.25 10.82 2.71
CA ARG A 29 -6.59 10.96 3.31
C ARG A 29 -6.57 11.01 4.84
N PHE A 30 -5.56 10.40 5.45
CA PHE A 30 -5.41 10.26 6.91
C PHE A 30 -4.43 11.24 7.54
N ALA A 31 -4.12 12.35 6.86
CA ALA A 31 -3.15 13.34 7.31
C ALA A 31 -3.36 13.83 8.76
N ARG A 32 -4.62 14.01 9.16
CA ARG A 32 -4.99 14.43 10.52
C ARG A 32 -4.59 13.43 11.62
N TYR A 33 -4.34 12.16 11.26
CA TYR A 33 -3.96 11.09 12.19
C TYR A 33 -2.47 10.71 12.10
N ALA A 34 -1.69 11.40 11.25
CA ALA A 34 -0.32 11.00 10.92
C ALA A 34 0.64 10.88 12.12
N ARG A 35 0.34 11.56 13.22
CA ARG A 35 1.15 11.57 14.45
C ARG A 35 0.58 10.69 15.57
N THR A 36 -0.67 10.24 15.45
CA THR A 36 -1.42 9.56 16.52
C THR A 36 -1.79 8.13 16.16
N ALA A 37 -1.91 7.83 14.87
CA ALA A 37 -2.19 6.50 14.38
C ALA A 37 -1.02 5.53 14.65
N ARG A 38 -1.34 4.34 15.14
CA ARG A 38 -0.39 3.24 15.33
C ARG A 38 -0.56 2.21 14.21
N LEU A 39 0.54 1.64 13.74
CA LEU A 39 0.51 0.50 12.82
C LEU A 39 0.12 -0.77 13.59
N MET A 40 -0.87 -1.52 13.08
CA MET A 40 -1.42 -2.72 13.70
C MET A 40 -0.63 -3.98 13.31
N GLN A 41 0.69 -3.88 13.24
CA GLN A 41 1.57 -4.93 12.72
C GLN A 41 1.41 -6.25 13.47
N ALA A 42 1.42 -6.22 14.81
CA ALA A 42 1.34 -7.43 15.62
C ALA A 42 -0.01 -8.15 15.46
N GLU A 43 -1.11 -7.38 15.37
CA GLU A 43 -2.44 -7.94 15.13
C GLU A 43 -2.59 -8.49 13.71
N GLN A 44 -2.02 -7.82 12.71
CA GLN A 44 -2.01 -8.33 11.33
C GLN A 44 -1.21 -9.63 11.22
N ALA A 45 -0.06 -9.69 11.89
CA ALA A 45 0.75 -10.90 11.98
C ALA A 45 0.02 -12.03 12.73
N ALA A 46 -0.73 -11.71 13.79
CA ALA A 46 -1.49 -12.71 14.55
C ALA A 46 -2.73 -13.21 13.80
N ALA A 47 -3.38 -12.35 13.02
CA ALA A 47 -4.57 -12.69 12.23
C ALA A 47 -4.29 -13.74 11.14
N ARG A 48 -3.00 -13.93 10.78
CA ARG A 48 -2.61 -14.83 9.71
C ARG A 48 -1.34 -15.60 10.03
N LYS A 49 -1.35 -16.92 9.83
CA LYS A 49 -0.15 -17.74 9.84
C LYS A 49 0.65 -17.56 8.54
N ALA A 50 1.24 -16.38 8.34
CA ALA A 50 2.05 -16.04 7.18
C ALA A 50 3.44 -15.54 7.60
N ALA A 51 4.44 -15.74 6.74
CA ALA A 51 5.81 -15.29 6.99
C ALA A 51 5.95 -13.76 6.99
N HIS A 52 5.03 -13.05 6.32
CA HIS A 52 5.03 -11.60 6.21
C HIS A 52 3.64 -11.06 6.56
N TRP A 53 3.57 -10.15 7.53
CA TRP A 53 2.31 -9.58 8.03
C TRP A 53 1.55 -8.74 7.00
N TRP A 54 2.26 -8.19 6.01
CA TRP A 54 1.74 -7.24 5.02
C TRP A 54 1.30 -7.87 3.71
N LYS A 55 1.68 -9.13 3.46
CA LYS A 55 1.50 -9.82 2.17
C LYS A 55 0.37 -10.84 2.21
N HIS A 56 -0.09 -11.25 1.03
CA HIS A 56 -1.03 -12.34 0.80
C HIS A 56 -2.45 -12.06 1.27
N TRP A 57 -2.81 -10.79 1.43
CA TRP A 57 -4.17 -10.35 1.74
C TRP A 57 -5.10 -10.46 0.53
N TRP A 58 -5.40 -11.70 0.15
CA TRP A 58 -6.33 -12.07 -0.91
C TRP A 58 -7.80 -11.89 -0.50
N CYS A 59 -8.64 -11.65 -1.50
CA CYS A 59 -10.09 -11.82 -1.41
C CYS A 59 -10.63 -12.43 -2.71
N THR A 60 -11.76 -13.14 -2.59
CA THR A 60 -12.61 -13.51 -3.71
C THR A 60 -13.85 -12.63 -3.66
N MET A 61 -14.05 -11.83 -4.69
CA MET A 61 -15.20 -10.92 -4.82
C MET A 61 -16.47 -11.73 -5.17
N PRO A 62 -17.68 -11.16 -4.98
CA PRO A 62 -18.93 -11.85 -5.30
C PRO A 62 -19.08 -12.26 -6.77
N ASP A 63 -18.41 -11.58 -7.70
CA ASP A 63 -18.37 -11.91 -9.12
C ASP A 63 -17.37 -13.04 -9.47
N GLY A 64 -16.76 -13.66 -8.45
CA GLY A 64 -15.77 -14.73 -8.58
C GLY A 64 -14.36 -14.24 -8.87
N THR A 65 -14.15 -12.93 -9.10
CA THR A 65 -12.81 -12.40 -9.34
C THR A 65 -11.96 -12.46 -8.08
N GLN A 66 -10.69 -12.81 -8.24
CA GLN A 66 -9.71 -12.86 -7.15
C GLN A 66 -8.69 -11.75 -7.30
N GLY A 67 -8.18 -11.26 -6.17
CA GLY A 67 -7.09 -10.30 -6.21
C GLY A 67 -6.39 -10.14 -4.87
N GLU A 68 -5.10 -9.85 -4.95
CA GLU A 68 -4.25 -9.48 -3.83
C GLU A 68 -4.14 -7.95 -3.73
N THR A 69 -3.61 -7.51 -2.59
CA THR A 69 -3.01 -6.21 -2.41
C THR A 69 -1.52 -6.47 -2.13
N ASP A 70 -0.62 -5.88 -2.91
CA ASP A 70 0.82 -6.15 -2.78
C ASP A 70 1.30 -5.89 -1.35
N ILE A 71 0.92 -4.73 -0.78
CA ILE A 71 1.20 -4.36 0.60
C ILE A 71 -0.06 -3.84 1.28
N PHE A 72 -0.48 -4.52 2.35
CA PHE A 72 -1.63 -4.15 3.17
C PHE A 72 -1.20 -3.75 4.58
N ALA A 73 -1.59 -2.54 5.00
CA ALA A 73 -1.26 -2.00 6.30
C ALA A 73 -2.48 -1.35 6.98
N VAL A 74 -2.89 -1.90 8.10
CA VAL A 74 -3.95 -1.37 8.97
C VAL A 74 -3.32 -0.52 10.06
N PHE A 75 -3.91 0.67 10.25
CA PHE A 75 -3.58 1.60 11.32
C PHE A 75 -4.79 1.75 12.25
N GLU A 76 -4.52 2.12 13.49
CA GLU A 76 -5.55 2.49 14.47
C GLU A 76 -5.23 3.83 15.08
N ASP A 77 -6.22 4.72 15.07
CA ASP A 77 -6.18 6.01 15.75
C ASP A 77 -7.29 6.06 16.81
N PRO A 78 -7.07 6.62 18.02
CA PRO A 78 -8.08 6.70 19.06
C PRO A 78 -9.38 7.40 18.66
N SER A 79 -9.31 8.37 17.73
CA SER A 79 -10.47 9.17 17.29
C SER A 79 -11.09 8.65 15.98
N ALA A 80 -10.31 7.99 15.14
CA ALA A 80 -10.77 7.46 13.85
C ALA A 80 -11.24 6.00 13.90
N GLY A 81 -10.76 5.24 14.89
CA GLY A 81 -10.76 3.80 14.84
C GLY A 81 -9.74 3.29 13.81
N ARG A 82 -10.03 2.13 13.20
CA ARG A 82 -9.14 1.45 12.26
C ARG A 82 -9.36 1.90 10.83
N PHE A 83 -8.27 2.09 10.10
CA PHE A 83 -8.25 2.38 8.67
C PHE A 83 -7.09 1.66 7.98
N ALA A 84 -7.22 1.42 6.68
CA ALA A 84 -6.22 0.66 5.92
C ALA A 84 -5.57 1.46 4.79
N ILE A 85 -4.30 1.16 4.53
CA ILE A 85 -3.58 1.55 3.32
C ILE A 85 -3.43 0.30 2.46
N HIS A 86 -3.95 0.35 1.23
CA HIS A 86 -3.77 -0.68 0.22
C HIS A 86 -2.81 -0.18 -0.85
N VAL A 87 -1.64 -0.81 -0.95
CA VAL A 87 -0.64 -0.41 -1.94
C VAL A 87 -0.56 -1.43 -3.06
N GLU A 88 -0.62 -0.96 -4.30
CA GLU A 88 -0.10 -1.64 -5.47
C GLU A 88 1.32 -1.12 -5.71
N ASN A 89 2.30 -2.01 -5.83
CA ASN A 89 3.66 -1.64 -6.19
C ASN A 89 3.92 -1.98 -7.66
N LYS A 90 4.49 -1.04 -8.42
CA LYS A 90 4.84 -1.24 -9.83
C LYS A 90 6.27 -0.80 -10.13
N PRO A 91 7.21 -1.74 -10.34
CA PRO A 91 8.56 -1.40 -10.76
C PRO A 91 8.55 -0.83 -12.20
N PRO A 92 9.65 -0.23 -12.68
CA PRO A 92 9.68 0.44 -13.98
C PRO A 92 9.18 -0.40 -15.16
N HIS A 93 9.46 -1.70 -15.15
CA HIS A 93 9.07 -2.66 -16.19
C HIS A 93 7.78 -3.43 -15.86
N GLY A 94 7.06 -3.00 -14.82
CA GLY A 94 5.78 -3.57 -14.42
C GLY A 94 4.69 -3.25 -15.44
N VAL A 95 3.62 -4.04 -15.42
CA VAL A 95 2.42 -3.78 -16.23
C VAL A 95 1.27 -3.47 -15.30
N LEU A 96 0.55 -2.39 -15.58
CA LEU A 96 -0.67 -2.02 -14.85
C LEU A 96 -1.81 -1.83 -15.84
N GLY A 97 -2.73 -2.79 -15.87
CA GLY A 97 -3.95 -2.68 -16.66
C GLY A 97 -5.00 -1.81 -15.98
N TYR A 98 -5.80 -1.07 -16.75
CA TYR A 98 -6.87 -0.23 -16.20
C TYR A 98 -7.86 -1.02 -15.33
N ALA A 99 -8.25 -2.22 -15.76
CA ALA A 99 -9.15 -3.08 -14.99
C ALA A 99 -8.56 -3.51 -13.64
N GLN A 100 -7.24 -3.75 -13.59
CA GLN A 100 -6.50 -4.05 -12.37
C GLN A 100 -6.48 -2.84 -11.44
N ALA A 101 -6.17 -1.65 -11.97
CA ALA A 101 -6.20 -0.40 -11.23
C ALA A 101 -7.60 -0.10 -10.65
N ALA A 102 -8.64 -0.17 -11.47
CA ALA A 102 -10.04 0.06 -11.06
C ALA A 102 -10.57 -0.97 -10.04
N ALA A 103 -9.95 -2.15 -9.96
CA ALA A 103 -10.35 -3.17 -9.00
C ALA A 103 -9.86 -2.90 -7.57
N TYR A 104 -8.81 -2.10 -7.37
CA TYR A 104 -8.21 -1.87 -6.06
C TYR A 104 -9.20 -1.28 -5.04
N ARG A 105 -9.88 -0.20 -5.42
CA ARG A 105 -10.88 0.45 -4.56
C ARG A 105 -12.03 -0.49 -4.21
N ARG A 106 -12.50 -1.29 -5.17
CA ARG A 106 -13.56 -2.28 -4.95
C ARG A 106 -13.13 -3.36 -3.96
N ARG A 107 -11.90 -3.87 -4.08
CA ARG A 107 -11.34 -4.86 -3.13
C ARG A 107 -11.19 -4.27 -1.73
N ALA A 108 -10.67 -3.05 -1.61
CA ALA A 108 -10.54 -2.37 -0.32
C ALA A 108 -11.90 -2.11 0.33
N ALA A 109 -12.92 -1.72 -0.43
CA ALA A 109 -14.28 -1.57 0.09
C ALA A 109 -14.89 -2.91 0.54
N PHE A 110 -14.68 -3.99 -0.22
CA PHE A 110 -15.19 -5.32 0.12
C PHE A 110 -14.59 -5.88 1.41
N LYS A 111 -13.30 -5.61 1.65
CA LYS A 111 -12.59 -6.05 2.86
C LYS A 111 -12.89 -5.21 4.10
N ALA A 112 -13.43 -3.99 3.92
CA ALA A 112 -13.74 -3.09 5.02
C ALA A 112 -14.86 -3.64 5.91
N ASN A 113 -14.78 -3.36 7.21
CA ASN A 113 -15.73 -3.81 8.24
C ASN A 113 -15.86 -5.35 8.36
N ASP A 114 -14.83 -6.08 7.94
CA ASP A 114 -14.78 -7.53 8.07
C ASP A 114 -13.57 -7.93 8.95
N PRO A 115 -13.80 -8.74 10.01
CA PRO A 115 -12.76 -9.10 10.98
C PRO A 115 -11.63 -9.92 10.36
N ARG A 116 -11.84 -10.58 9.21
CA ARG A 116 -10.78 -11.27 8.47
C ARG A 116 -9.70 -10.33 8.00
N TRP A 117 -10.00 -9.04 7.86
CA TRP A 117 -9.05 -7.98 7.48
C TRP A 117 -8.96 -6.89 8.57
N LEU A 118 -9.12 -7.29 9.84
CA LEU A 118 -8.95 -6.44 11.03
C LEU A 118 -10.01 -5.36 11.24
N ASP A 119 -11.17 -5.45 10.58
CA ASP A 119 -12.32 -4.59 10.85
C ASP A 119 -12.02 -3.08 10.70
N TYR A 120 -11.24 -2.70 9.69
CA TYR A 120 -11.03 -1.30 9.36
C TYR A 120 -12.27 -0.69 8.69
N ARG A 121 -12.51 0.60 8.93
CA ARG A 121 -13.76 1.29 8.51
C ARG A 121 -13.58 2.25 7.33
N ASP A 122 -12.36 2.77 7.16
CA ASP A 122 -12.00 3.65 6.04
C ASP A 122 -10.67 3.18 5.44
N PHE A 123 -10.38 3.59 4.21
CA PHE A 123 -9.14 3.18 3.55
C PHE A 123 -8.65 4.20 2.53
N GLU A 124 -7.41 4.01 2.11
CA GLU A 124 -6.77 4.72 1.01
C GLU A 124 -6.09 3.70 0.09
N THR A 125 -6.27 3.84 -1.22
CA THR A 125 -5.54 3.06 -2.23
C THR A 125 -4.38 3.87 -2.80
N VAL A 126 -3.20 3.25 -2.83
CA VAL A 126 -1.95 3.89 -3.24
C VAL A 126 -1.33 3.11 -4.40
N LEU A 127 -0.91 3.82 -5.44
CA LEU A 127 0.01 3.30 -6.44
C LEU A 127 1.43 3.76 -6.11
N LEU A 128 2.30 2.82 -5.76
CA LEU A 128 3.71 3.05 -5.48
C LEU A 128 4.53 2.65 -6.71
N ALA A 129 5.15 3.61 -7.38
CA ALA A 129 5.90 3.36 -8.63
C ALA A 129 6.96 4.46 -8.85
N PRO A 130 7.93 4.29 -9.77
CA PRO A 130 8.78 5.40 -10.20
C PRO A 130 7.98 6.59 -10.74
N ALA A 131 8.47 7.82 -10.55
CA ALA A 131 7.78 9.03 -11.01
C ALA A 131 7.41 8.96 -12.51
N ALA A 132 8.34 8.50 -13.36
CA ALA A 132 8.11 8.33 -14.79
C ALA A 132 7.01 7.30 -15.10
N PHE A 133 6.88 6.24 -14.29
CA PHE A 133 5.82 5.25 -14.45
C PHE A 133 4.44 5.87 -14.14
N LEU A 134 4.35 6.64 -13.05
CA LEU A 134 3.13 7.33 -12.65
C LEU A 134 2.65 8.31 -13.72
N GLU A 135 3.58 9.06 -14.32
CA GLU A 135 3.30 9.99 -15.41
C GLU A 135 2.78 9.24 -16.65
N ALA A 136 3.48 8.19 -17.08
CA ALA A 136 3.11 7.39 -18.24
C ALA A 136 1.75 6.67 -18.07
N HIS A 137 1.35 6.36 -16.84
CA HIS A 137 0.13 5.62 -16.51
C HIS A 137 -0.94 6.49 -15.81
N GLY A 138 -0.98 7.79 -16.12
CA GLY A 138 -1.89 8.75 -15.48
C GLY A 138 -3.37 8.31 -15.45
N GLU A 139 -3.86 7.58 -16.47
CA GLU A 139 -5.23 7.05 -16.47
C GLU A 139 -5.48 5.98 -15.41
N CYS A 140 -4.51 5.07 -15.23
CA CYS A 140 -4.57 4.05 -14.19
C CYS A 140 -4.38 4.68 -12.81
N LEU A 141 -3.48 5.67 -12.70
CA LEU A 141 -3.26 6.41 -11.46
C LEU A 141 -4.55 7.06 -10.93
N ARG A 142 -5.41 7.60 -11.81
CA ARG A 142 -6.72 8.16 -11.42
C ARG A 142 -7.68 7.16 -10.76
N GLN A 143 -7.40 5.86 -10.81
CA GLN A 143 -8.18 4.83 -10.10
C GLN A 143 -7.73 4.64 -8.63
N PHE A 144 -6.59 5.21 -8.25
CA PHE A 144 -6.07 5.21 -6.88
C PHE A 144 -6.38 6.55 -6.20
N ASP A 145 -6.44 6.56 -4.87
CA ASP A 145 -6.57 7.81 -4.12
C ASP A 145 -5.30 8.66 -4.24
N ARG A 146 -4.13 8.02 -4.37
CA ARG A 146 -2.82 8.69 -4.49
C ARG A 146 -1.77 7.86 -5.23
N GLY A 147 -0.86 8.55 -5.92
CA GLY A 147 0.41 7.99 -6.39
C GLY A 147 1.56 8.42 -5.48
N ILE A 148 2.48 7.52 -5.19
CA ILE A 148 3.71 7.81 -4.45
C ILE A 148 4.89 7.42 -5.31
N ALA A 149 5.81 8.35 -5.55
CA ALA A 149 7.00 8.09 -6.31
C ALA A 149 8.03 7.29 -5.50
N TYR A 150 8.75 6.37 -6.14
CA TYR A 150 9.89 5.68 -5.52
C TYR A 150 10.94 6.67 -5.01
N GLU A 151 11.14 7.74 -5.75
CA GLU A 151 12.07 8.83 -5.46
C GLU A 151 11.76 9.50 -4.12
N GLU A 152 10.48 9.66 -3.77
CA GLU A 152 10.07 10.19 -2.47
C GLU A 152 10.32 9.17 -1.34
N VAL A 153 10.00 7.90 -1.60
CA VAL A 153 10.22 6.82 -0.61
C VAL A 153 11.71 6.60 -0.34
N ALA A 154 12.57 6.88 -1.31
CA ALA A 154 14.02 6.72 -1.20
C ALA A 154 14.65 7.55 -0.08
N GLU A 155 14.01 8.65 0.34
CA GLU A 155 14.44 9.45 1.50
C GLU A 155 14.40 8.65 2.82
N PHE A 156 13.52 7.65 2.90
CA PHE A 156 13.32 6.82 4.08
C PHE A 156 13.85 5.39 3.88
N VAL A 157 13.74 4.87 2.66
CA VAL A 157 14.11 3.49 2.29
C VAL A 157 15.01 3.55 1.06
N PRO A 158 16.35 3.67 1.22
CA PRO A 158 17.28 3.92 0.12
C PRO A 158 17.25 2.90 -1.02
N LEU A 159 16.71 1.69 -0.77
CA LEU A 159 16.52 0.67 -1.80
C LEU A 159 15.66 1.18 -2.97
N PHE A 160 14.71 2.08 -2.72
CA PHE A 160 13.82 2.64 -3.73
C PHE A 160 14.55 3.51 -4.77
N ALA A 161 15.64 4.18 -4.40
CA ALA A 161 16.48 4.90 -5.37
C ALA A 161 17.07 3.96 -6.43
N ARG A 162 17.48 2.75 -6.02
CA ARG A 162 17.99 1.72 -6.94
C ARG A 162 16.87 1.10 -7.77
N GLY A 163 15.67 0.98 -7.19
CA GLY A 163 14.47 0.53 -7.89
C GLY A 163 14.07 1.47 -9.03
N ALA A 164 14.14 2.78 -8.80
CA ALA A 164 13.83 3.81 -9.79
C ALA A 164 14.85 3.81 -10.95
N ALA A 165 16.15 3.75 -10.63
CA ALA A 165 17.22 3.82 -11.64
C ALA A 165 17.23 2.63 -12.63
N ALA A 166 16.64 1.49 -12.28
CA ALA A 166 16.61 0.29 -13.14
C ALA A 166 15.68 0.43 -14.38
N GLY A 167 14.95 1.54 -14.50
CA GLY A 167 14.13 1.86 -15.67
C GLY A 167 14.74 2.89 -16.63
N SER A 168 15.89 3.49 -16.29
CA SER A 168 16.52 4.57 -17.07
C SER A 168 17.69 4.10 -17.95
N SER A 169 17.88 2.79 -18.08
CA SER A 169 18.99 2.13 -18.80
C SER A 169 18.54 1.45 -20.08
#